data_AF-A0A8S0XU66-F1
#
_entry.id   AF-A0A8S0XU66-F1
#
_cell.length_a   1.000
_cell.length_b   1.000
_cell.length_c   1.000
_cell.angle_alpha   90.00
_cell.angle_beta   90.00
_cell.angle_gamma   90.00
#
_symmetry.space_group_name_H-M   'P 1'
#
loop_
_entity.id
_entity.type
_entity.pdbx_description
1 polymer ?
#
loop_
_entity_poly.entity_id
_entity_poly.type
_entity_poly.pdbx_seq_one_letter_code
_entity_poly.pdbx_strand_id
1 'polypeptide(L)' 'MSTFGSITPEELSLLANLVAFQLTEGKSSDDNNVLGNFLTAVAANILTIAAQQQNLESLKEKQDQIKNLKNQIKDLK' A
#
# COMPACT_ATOMS: atom_id res chain seq x y z
N MET A 1 -3.46 14.43 -2.93
CA MET A 1 -4.67 14.39 -2.09
C MET A 1 -4.98 12.93 -1.82
N SER A 2 -5.05 12.49 -0.56
CA SER A 2 -5.47 11.11 -0.26
C SER A 2 -6.97 11.00 -0.48
N THR A 3 -7.40 9.97 -1.21
CA THR A 3 -8.80 9.71 -1.56
C THR A 3 -9.69 9.50 -0.32
N PHE A 4 -9.09 9.26 0.86
CA PHE A 4 -9.75 9.04 2.15
C PHE A 4 -9.29 10.00 3.25
N GLY A 5 -8.72 11.16 2.91
CA GLY A 5 -8.11 12.08 3.89
C GLY A 5 -9.05 12.63 4.96
N SER A 6 -10.36 12.46 4.82
CA SER A 6 -11.39 12.92 5.75
C SER A 6 -12.11 11.81 6.52
N ILE A 7 -11.75 10.54 6.31
CA ILE A 7 -12.40 9.39 6.94
C ILE A 7 -11.49 8.84 8.03
N THR A 8 -12.03 8.67 9.25
CA THR A 8 -11.30 8.06 10.36
C THR A 8 -11.10 6.56 10.14
N PRO A 9 -10.09 5.93 10.77
CA PRO A 9 -9.92 4.47 10.72
C PRO A 9 -11.17 3.69 11.14
N GLU A 10 -11.90 4.19 12.15
CA GLU A 10 -13.15 3.61 12.63
C GLU A 10 -14.25 3.67 11.57
N GLU A 11 -14.45 4.82 10.93
CA GLU A 11 -15.42 4.99 9.85
C GLU A 11 -15.07 4.12 8.63
N LEU A 12 -13.78 4.01 8.30
CA LEU A 12 -13.32 3.14 7.22
C LEU A 12 -13.58 1.66 7.52
N SER A 13 -13.42 1.24 8.78
CA SER A 13 -13.74 -0.11 9.24
C SER A 13 -15.25 -0.40 9.13
N LEU A 14 -16.10 0.56 9.49
CA LEU A 14 -17.54 0.44 9.31
C LEU A 14 -17.91 0.29 7.82
N LEU A 15 -17.31 1.09 6.94
CA LEU A 15 -17.51 0.97 5.50
C LEU A 15 -17.06 -0.39 4.95
N ALA A 16 -15.92 -0.91 5.40
CA ALA A 16 -15.43 -2.23 5.00
C ALA A 16 -16.42 -3.34 5.36
N ASN A 17 -17.04 -3.27 6.55
CA ASN A 17 -18.08 -4.22 6.95
C ASN A 17 -19.34 -4.10 6.09
N LEU A 18 -19.79 -2.88 5.78
CA LEU A 18 -20.94 -2.66 4.90
C LEU A 18 -20.71 -3.24 3.51
N VAL A 19 -19.52 -3.02 2.94
CA VAL A 19 -19.11 -3.61 1.66
C VAL A 19 -19.07 -5.13 1.74
N ALA A 20 -18.52 -5.70 2.81
CA ALA A 20 -18.48 -7.15 2.99
C ALA A 20 -19.89 -7.77 3.04
N PHE A 21 -20.83 -7.16 3.78
CA PHE A 21 -22.22 -7.63 3.80
C PHE A 21 -22.85 -7.58 2.41
N GLN A 22 -22.71 -6.45 1.70
CA GLN A 22 -23.29 -6.30 0.37
C GLN A 22 -22.70 -7.28 -0.65
N LEU A 23 -21.40 -7.57 -0.56
CA LEU A 23 -20.70 -8.48 -1.49
C LEU A 23 -21.00 -9.96 -1.22
N THR A 24 -21.34 -10.32 0.01
CA THR A 24 -21.54 -11.72 0.44
C THR A 24 -23.00 -12.13 0.54
N GLU A 25 -23.93 -11.19 0.43
CA GLU A 25 -25.37 -11.43 0.52
C GLU A 25 -25.84 -12.47 -0.51
N GLY A 26 -26.58 -13.48 -0.03
CA GLY A 26 -27.15 -14.54 -0.87
C GLY A 26 -26.16 -15.54 -1.47
N LYS A 27 -24.87 -15.43 -1.15
CA LYS A 27 -23.82 -16.35 -1.64
C LYS A 27 -23.59 -17.53 -0.71
N SER A 28 -23.09 -18.62 -1.27
CA SER A 28 -22.65 -19.78 -0.49
C SER A 28 -21.38 -19.48 0.30
N SER A 29 -21.07 -20.31 1.29
CA SER A 29 -19.79 -20.23 2.02
C SER A 29 -18.59 -20.38 1.09
N ASP A 30 -18.72 -21.24 0.07
CA ASP A 30 -17.64 -21.54 -0.86
C ASP A 30 -17.37 -20.35 -1.79
N ASP A 31 -18.43 -19.72 -2.32
CA ASP A 31 -18.31 -18.49 -3.12
C ASP A 31 -17.70 -17.35 -2.30
N ASN A 32 -18.10 -17.20 -1.04
CA ASN A 32 -17.56 -16.19 -0.14
C ASN A 32 -16.09 -16.45 0.19
N ASN A 33 -15.67 -17.72 0.31
CA ASN A 33 -14.28 -18.09 0.53
C ASN A 33 -13.41 -17.72 -0.68
N VAL A 34 -13.85 -18.04 -1.89
CA VAL A 34 -13.14 -17.69 -3.13
C VAL A 34 -13.04 -16.17 -3.28
N LEU A 35 -14.14 -15.45 -3.07
CA LEU A 35 -14.17 -13.98 -3.16
C LEU A 35 -13.26 -13.34 -2.10
N GLY A 36 -13.31 -13.82 -0.86
CA GLY A 36 -12.46 -13.35 0.23
C GLY A 36 -10.98 -13.53 -0.09
N ASN A 37 -10.58 -14.73 -0.51
CA ASN A 37 -9.19 -15.02 -0.88
C ASN A 37 -8.71 -14.13 -2.03
N PHE A 38 -9.56 -13.90 -3.04
CA PHE A 38 -9.24 -13.00 -4.14
C PHE A 38 -8.99 -11.56 -3.64
N LEU A 39 -9.90 -11.00 -2.85
CA LEU A 39 -9.76 -9.65 -2.30
C LEU A 39 -8.55 -9.52 -1.38
N THR A 40 -8.28 -10.53 -0.55
CA THR A 40 -7.07 -10.59 0.30
C THR A 40 -5.80 -10.58 -0.55
N ALA A 41 -5.73 -11.38 -1.62
CA ALA A 41 -4.57 -11.41 -2.51
C ALA A 41 -4.36 -10.06 -3.22
N VAL A 42 -5.43 -9.42 -3.69
CA VAL A 42 -5.37 -8.08 -4.29
C VAL A 42 -4.81 -7.06 -3.30
N ALA A 43 -5.32 -7.04 -2.06
CA ALA A 43 -4.83 -6.13 -1.03
C ALA A 43 -3.35 -6.37 -0.70
N ALA A 44 -2.94 -7.63 -0.53
CA ALA A 44 -1.55 -8.00 -0.27
C ALA A 44 -0.61 -7.57 -1.41
N ASN A 45 -1.04 -7.73 -2.66
CA ASN A 45 -0.26 -7.30 -3.83
C ASN A 45 -0.11 -5.78 -3.88
N ILE A 46 -1.17 -5.02 -3.61
CA ILE A 46 -1.11 -3.55 -3.53
C ILE A 46 -0.12 -3.10 -2.46
N LEU A 47 -0.17 -3.69 -1.26
CA LEU A 47 0.76 -3.38 -0.19
C LEU A 47 2.21 -3.73 -0.54
N THR A 48 2.41 -4.87 -1.21
CA THR A 48 3.74 -5.29 -1.69
C THR A 48 4.31 -4.32 -2.71
N ILE A 49 3.49 -3.88 -3.68
CA ILE A 49 3.89 -2.89 -4.68
C ILE A 49 4.25 -1.57 -4.00
N ALA A 50 3.45 -1.08 -3.05
CA ALA A 50 3.73 0.14 -2.31
C ALA A 50 5.05 0.04 -1.52
N ALA A 51 5.30 -1.08 -0.84
CA ALA A 51 6.56 -1.32 -0.12
C ALA A 51 7.76 -1.34 -1.07
N GLN A 52 7.62 -1.94 -2.26
CA GLN A 52 8.66 -1.93 -3.29
C GLN A 52 8.93 -0.52 -3.82
N GLN A 53 7.89 0.28 -4.05
CA GLN A 53 8.03 1.68 -4.48
C GLN A 53 8.80 2.50 -3.44
N GLN A 54 8.43 2.40 -2.15
CA GLN A 54 9.13 3.08 -1.05
C GLN A 54 10.59 2.64 -0.93
N ASN A 55 10.87 1.35 -1.11
CA ASN A 55 12.24 0.85 -1.09
C ASN A 55 13.08 1.41 -2.24
N LEU A 56 12.54 1.46 -3.46
CA LEU A 56 13.23 2.04 -4.62
C LEU A 56 13.49 3.54 -4.44
N GLU A 57 12.53 4.27 -3.88
CA GLU A 57 12.69 5.69 -3.54
C GLU A 57 13.83 5.89 -2.53
N SER A 58 13.84 5.11 -1.45
CA SER A 58 14.91 5.16 -0.44
C SER A 58 16.30 4.84 -1.03
N LEU A 59 16.39 3.85 -1.94
CA LEU A 59 17.64 3.54 -2.63
C LEU A 59 18.13 4.70 -3.49
N LYS A 60 17.21 5.38 -4.19
CA LYS A 60 17.54 6.56 -4.99
C LYS A 60 18.06 7.71 -4.12
N GLU A 61 17.39 8.01 -3.01
CA GLU A 61 17.82 9.03 -2.06
C GLU A 61 19.24 8.74 -1.52
N LYS A 62 19.52 7.48 -1.17
CA LYS A 62 20.87 7.07 -0.74
C LYS A 62 21.91 7.25 -1.84
N GLN A 63 21.58 6.94 -3.10
CA GLN A 63 22.49 7.17 -4.23
C GLN A 63 22.78 8.66 -4.43
N ASP A 64 21.77 9.52 -4.32
CA ASP A 64 21.92 10.97 -4.43
C ASP A 64 22.79 11.52 -3.29
N GLN A 65 22.61 11.03 -2.05
CA GLN A 65 23.47 11.37 -0.91
C GLN A 65 24.93 10.98 -1.16
N ILE A 66 25.19 9.76 -1.65
CA ILE A 66 26.55 9.30 -1.99
C ILE A 66 27.18 10.18 -3.06
N LYS A 67 26.42 10.56 -4.10
CA LYS A 67 26.90 11.45 -5.16
C LYS A 67 27.29 12.82 -4.61
N ASN A 68 26.46 13.40 -3.74
CA ASN A 68 26.74 14.69 -3.12
C ASN A 68 28.00 14.64 -2.24
N LEU A 69 28.16 13.59 -1.43
CA LEU A 69 29.36 13.40 -0.61
C LEU A 69 30.63 13.26 -1.46
N LYS A 70 30.56 12.55 -2.59
CA LYS A 70 31.70 12.42 -3.53
C LYS A 70 32.12 13.78 -4.12
N ASN A 71 31.15 14.63 -4.46
CA ASN A 71 31.44 15.97 -4.97
C ASN A 71 32.12 16.84 -3.90
N GLN A 72 31.62 16.83 -2.66
CA GLN A 72 32.23 17.58 -1.56
C GLN A 72 33.68 17.14 -1.29
N ILE A 73 33.96 15.83 -1.31
CA ILE A 73 35.34 15.31 -1.16
C ILE A 73 36.25 15.79 -2.29
N LYS A 74 35.72 15.90 -3.51
CA LYS A 74 36.47 16.40 -4.67
C LYS A 74 36.81 17.87 -4.53
N ASP A 75 35.88 18.68 -4.04
CA ASP A 75 36.06 20.13 -3.87
C ASP A 75 37.03 20.48 -2.72
N LEU A 76 37.28 19.54 -1.81
CA LEU A 76 38.25 19.67 -0.71
C LEU A 76 39.70 19.27 -1.09
N LYS A 77 39.92 18.73 -2.30
CA LYS A 77 41.23 18.34 -2.82
C LYS A 77 41.73 19.32 -3.86
#